data_AF-A0A9Q3I785-F1
#
_entry.id   AF-A0A9Q3I785-F1
#
_cell.length_a   1.000
_cell.length_b   1.000
_cell.length_c   1.000
_cell.angle_alpha   90.00
_cell.angle_beta   90.00
_cell.angle_gamma   90.00
#
_symmetry.space_group_name_H-M   'P 1'
#
loop_
_entity.id
_entity.type
_entity.pdbx_description
1 polymer ?
#
loop_
_entity_poly.entity_id
_entity_poly.type
_entity_poly.pdbx_seq_one_letter_code
_entity_poly.pdbx_strand_id
1 'polypeptide(L)'
;MSIPGALVFSIYVYWFTAHGKSTWLDSIGPIMLICLNLPPSERLKLENVYFSGIIPGPKEPTALQLNYLFMPLIKELKELWQGYHFSPTSTGPSGSFICVAIPMAIADVIAMRKLTIFISHSGNHFCNFCTIKKAQIEEIGPQFHYTHSYQNHESTIAK
;
A
#
# COMPACT_ATOMS: atom_id res chain seq x y z
N MET A 1 -13.95 -11.63 18.61
CA MET A 1 -14.59 -12.77 17.93
C MET A 1 -14.26 -12.63 16.45
N SER A 2 -13.32 -13.42 15.92
CA SER A 2 -12.90 -13.32 14.52
C SER A 2 -13.99 -13.90 13.62
N ILE A 3 -14.49 -13.12 12.67
CA ILE A 3 -15.42 -13.62 11.64
C ILE A 3 -14.62 -14.63 10.79
N PRO A 4 -15.05 -15.91 10.70
CA PRO A 4 -14.39 -16.89 9.83
C PRO A 4 -14.29 -16.34 8.41
N GLY A 5 -13.10 -16.42 7.81
CA GLY A 5 -12.85 -15.89 6.46
C GLY A 5 -12.50 -14.40 6.40
N ALA A 6 -12.47 -13.65 7.52
CA ALA A 6 -11.97 -12.27 7.52
C ALA A 6 -10.45 -12.23 7.62
N LEU A 7 -9.78 -11.92 6.51
CA LEU A 7 -8.34 -11.78 6.42
C LEU A 7 -7.95 -10.30 6.31
N VAL A 8 -6.89 -9.94 7.02
CA VAL A 8 -6.30 -8.61 7.03
C VAL A 8 -4.90 -8.73 6.45
N PHE A 9 -4.63 -7.98 5.40
CA PHE A 9 -3.33 -7.93 4.74
C PHE A 9 -2.73 -6.53 4.82
N SER A 10 -1.42 -6.42 4.92
CA SER A 10 -0.70 -5.18 4.58
C SER A 10 -0.08 -5.31 3.21
N ILE A 11 -0.14 -4.25 2.41
CA ILE A 11 0.53 -4.20 1.11
C ILE A 11 1.94 -3.66 1.27
N TYR A 12 2.93 -4.37 0.76
CA TYR A 12 4.33 -3.99 0.75
C TYR A 12 4.76 -3.66 -0.66
N VAL A 13 5.37 -2.49 -0.82
CA VAL A 13 5.91 -2.02 -2.09
C VAL A 13 7.26 -1.40 -1.82
N TYR A 14 8.29 -1.92 -2.46
CA TYR A 14 9.66 -1.48 -2.23
C TYR A 14 10.42 -1.40 -3.55
N TRP A 15 11.25 -0.38 -3.73
CA TRP A 15 12.13 -0.27 -4.89
C TRP A 15 13.56 -0.65 -4.51
N PHE A 16 14.17 -1.54 -5.29
CA PHE A 16 15.59 -1.83 -5.16
C PHE A 16 16.28 -1.89 -6.51
N THR A 17 17.58 -1.69 -6.52
CA THR A 17 18.43 -1.88 -7.70
C THR A 17 18.76 -3.37 -7.82
N ALA A 18 18.33 -4.01 -8.91
CA ALA A 18 18.53 -5.45 -9.11
C ALA A 18 20.02 -5.82 -9.26
N HIS A 19 20.85 -4.87 -9.72
CA HIS A 19 22.29 -5.02 -9.89
C HIS A 19 23.04 -4.16 -8.86
N GLY A 20 23.80 -4.79 -7.97
CA GLY A 20 24.50 -4.16 -6.84
C GLY A 20 25.62 -3.15 -7.16
N LYS A 21 25.70 -2.63 -8.40
CA LYS A 21 26.69 -1.62 -8.81
C LYS A 21 26.04 -0.57 -9.73
N SER A 22 25.79 0.62 -9.18
CA SER A 22 25.68 1.98 -9.76
C SER A 22 25.17 2.23 -11.19
N THR A 23 24.61 1.28 -11.91
CA THR A 23 23.87 1.56 -13.14
C THR A 23 22.42 1.78 -12.75
N TRP A 24 21.94 3.01 -12.89
CA TRP A 24 20.55 3.46 -12.71
C TRP A 24 19.57 2.81 -13.71
N LEU A 25 19.90 1.61 -14.19
CA LEU A 25 19.35 1.01 -15.38
C LEU A 25 18.41 -0.16 -15.08
N ASP A 26 18.29 -0.65 -13.84
CA ASP A 26 17.36 -1.75 -13.52
C ASP A 26 16.83 -1.66 -12.09
N SER A 27 15.95 -0.70 -11.81
CA SER A 27 15.22 -0.68 -10.54
C SER A 27 13.89 -1.40 -10.68
N ILE A 28 13.71 -2.48 -9.92
CA ILE A 28 12.47 -3.25 -9.88
C ILE A 28 11.86 -3.17 -8.48
N GLY A 29 10.54 -3.32 -8.41
CA GLY A 29 9.85 -3.29 -7.13
C GLY A 29 8.79 -4.37 -6.99
N PRO A 30 8.86 -5.27 -5.99
CA PRO A 30 7.81 -6.25 -5.77
C PRO A 30 6.58 -5.60 -5.14
N ILE A 31 5.41 -6.10 -5.51
CA ILE A 31 4.14 -5.84 -4.85
C ILE A 31 3.79 -7.10 -4.07
N MET A 32 3.85 -7.02 -2.75
CA MET A 32 3.61 -8.17 -1.85
C MET A 32 2.44 -7.87 -0.91
N LEU A 33 1.69 -8.90 -0.54
CA LEU A 33 0.69 -8.85 0.50
C LEU A 33 1.12 -9.76 1.65
N ILE A 34 1.08 -9.22 2.87
CA ILE A 34 1.47 -9.93 4.08
C ILE A 34 0.25 -10.10 4.99
N CYS A 35 -0.07 -11.34 5.34
CA CYS A 35 -1.23 -11.66 6.18
C CYS A 35 -0.97 -11.26 7.63
N LEU A 36 -1.68 -10.25 8.12
CA LEU A 36 -1.54 -9.75 9.49
C LEU A 36 -2.23 -10.65 10.53
N ASN A 37 -3.11 -11.56 10.11
CA ASN A 37 -3.71 -12.58 10.97
C ASN A 37 -2.70 -13.61 11.46
N LEU A 38 -1.55 -13.77 10.78
CA LEU A 38 -0.50 -14.67 11.21
C LEU A 38 0.30 -14.07 12.38
N PRO A 39 0.88 -14.92 13.27
CA PRO A 39 1.80 -14.47 14.31
C PRO A 39 2.99 -13.71 13.70
N PRO A 40 3.54 -12.68 14.36
CA PRO A 40 4.62 -11.85 13.81
C PRO A 40 5.83 -12.64 13.27
N SER A 41 6.19 -13.76 13.90
CA SER A 41 7.29 -14.63 13.48
C SER A 41 7.04 -15.38 12.17
N GLU A 42 5.77 -15.49 11.74
CA GLU A 42 5.35 -16.25 10.57
C GLU A 42 5.11 -15.37 9.35
N ARG A 43 4.82 -14.08 9.55
CA ARG A 43 4.33 -13.15 8.51
C ARG A 43 5.27 -12.99 7.32
N LEU A 44 6.58 -12.97 7.57
CA LEU A 44 7.61 -12.71 6.55
C LEU A 44 8.33 -13.98 6.07
N LYS A 45 7.84 -15.16 6.47
CA LYS A 45 8.33 -16.41 5.88
C LYS A 45 7.87 -16.49 4.44
N LEU A 46 8.75 -16.95 3.53
CA LEU A 46 8.49 -16.92 2.09
C LEU A 46 7.20 -17.64 1.71
N GLU A 47 6.84 -18.72 2.41
CA GLU A 47 5.60 -19.46 2.23
C GLU A 47 4.31 -18.68 2.58
N ASN A 48 4.43 -17.61 3.36
CA ASN A 48 3.32 -16.79 3.84
C ASN A 48 3.25 -15.39 3.18
N VAL A 49 4.19 -15.10 2.27
CA VAL A 49 4.21 -13.85 1.49
C VAL A 49 3.48 -14.06 0.17
N TYR A 50 2.43 -13.28 -0.07
CA TYR A 50 1.68 -13.35 -1.32
C TYR A 50 2.25 -12.35 -2.31
N PHE A 51 2.80 -12.86 -3.40
CA PHE A 51 3.38 -12.05 -4.45
C PHE A 51 2.32 -11.65 -5.48
N SER A 52 1.99 -10.37 -5.57
CA SER A 52 0.96 -9.88 -6.50
C SER A 52 1.52 -9.38 -7.82
N GLY A 53 2.77 -8.93 -7.87
CA GLY A 53 3.37 -8.46 -9.11
C GLY A 53 4.77 -7.86 -8.98
N ILE A 54 5.37 -7.58 -10.14
CA ILE A 54 6.64 -6.85 -10.28
C ILE A 54 6.34 -5.52 -10.93
N ILE A 55 6.89 -4.47 -10.37
CA ILE A 55 6.92 -3.17 -11.00
C ILE A 55 8.19 -3.09 -11.85
N PRO A 56 8.05 -2.90 -13.17
CA PRO A 56 9.19 -2.93 -14.08
C PRO A 56 10.12 -1.74 -13.88
N GLY A 57 11.41 -1.99 -14.08
CA GLY A 57 12.43 -0.96 -14.27
C GLY A 57 12.43 -0.40 -15.69
N PRO A 58 13.42 0.45 -16.04
CA PRO A 58 14.66 0.75 -15.30
C PRO A 58 14.49 1.82 -14.19
N LYS A 59 13.48 2.68 -14.35
CA LYS A 59 13.23 3.84 -13.49
C LYS A 59 11.99 3.61 -12.65
N GLU A 60 11.93 4.31 -11.52
CA GLU A 60 10.71 4.38 -10.74
C GLU A 60 9.56 4.99 -11.57
N PRO A 61 8.38 4.35 -11.62
CA PRO A 61 7.24 4.81 -12.40
C PRO A 61 6.68 6.11 -11.85
N THR A 62 5.97 6.82 -12.71
CA THR A 62 5.12 7.93 -12.28
C THR A 62 3.96 7.41 -11.42
N ALA A 63 3.32 8.29 -10.65
CA ALA A 63 2.13 7.92 -9.88
C ALA A 63 1.02 7.36 -10.78
N LEU A 64 0.84 7.92 -11.99
CA LEU A 64 -0.13 7.43 -12.97
C LEU A 64 0.20 6.02 -13.47
N GLN A 65 1.47 5.76 -13.82
CA GLN A 65 1.92 4.42 -14.22
C GLN A 65 1.74 3.40 -13.09
N LEU A 66 2.05 3.82 -11.86
CA LEU A 66 1.86 3.00 -10.67
C LEU A 66 0.38 2.63 -10.50
N ASN A 67 -0.54 3.59 -10.64
CA ASN A 67 -1.98 3.33 -10.58
C ASN A 67 -2.41 2.25 -11.57
N TYR A 68 -1.96 2.31 -12.83
CA TYR A 68 -2.27 1.28 -13.82
C TYR A 68 -1.78 -0.11 -13.43
N LEU A 69 -0.62 -0.21 -12.78
CA LEU A 69 -0.10 -1.48 -12.27
C LEU A 69 -0.92 -2.03 -11.10
N PHE A 70 -1.47 -1.16 -10.25
CA PHE A 70 -2.33 -1.56 -9.14
C PHE A 70 -3.78 -1.85 -9.52
N MET A 71 -4.27 -1.34 -10.66
CA MET A 71 -5.65 -1.57 -11.11
C MET A 71 -6.13 -3.02 -11.05
N PRO A 72 -5.40 -4.04 -11.54
CA PRO A 72 -5.85 -5.44 -11.45
C PRO A 72 -5.98 -5.89 -9.99
N LEU A 73 -4.97 -5.62 -9.15
CA LEU A 73 -5.00 -5.97 -7.75
C LEU A 73 -6.15 -5.27 -7.00
N ILE A 74 -6.35 -3.97 -7.25
CA ILE A 74 -7.45 -3.20 -6.65
C ILE A 74 -8.80 -3.76 -7.05
N LYS A 75 -8.96 -4.23 -8.29
CA LYS A 75 -10.21 -4.86 -8.75
C LYS A 75 -10.52 -6.13 -7.93
N GLU A 76 -9.54 -7.02 -7.79
CA GLU A 76 -9.68 -8.25 -7.00
C GLU A 76 -9.95 -7.93 -5.52
N LEU A 77 -9.24 -6.96 -4.95
CA LEU A 77 -9.43 -6.56 -3.56
C LEU A 77 -10.81 -5.94 -3.31
N LYS A 78 -11.40 -5.24 -4.29
CA LYS A 78 -12.77 -4.73 -4.19
C LYS A 78 -13.80 -5.85 -4.15
N GLU A 79 -13.59 -6.90 -4.94
CA GLU A 79 -14.44 -8.10 -4.90
C GLU A 79 -14.30 -8.81 -3.55
N LEU A 80 -13.06 -9.01 -3.08
CA LEU A 80 -12.78 -9.62 -1.78
C LEU A 80 -13.23 -8.76 -0.59
N TRP A 81 -13.30 -7.43 -0.71
CA TRP A 81 -13.84 -6.56 0.34
C TRP A 81 -15.33 -6.80 0.56
N GLN A 82 -16.11 -7.01 -0.52
CA GLN A 82 -17.52 -7.38 -0.43
C GLN A 82 -17.71 -8.84 0.03
N GLY A 83 -16.66 -9.65 -0.14
CA GLY A 83 -16.63 -11.06 0.20
C GLY A 83 -16.84 -11.95 -1.02
N TYR A 84 -16.06 -13.02 -1.09
CA TYR A 84 -16.06 -13.94 -2.23
C TYR A 84 -16.22 -15.39 -1.76
N HIS A 85 -17.08 -16.15 -2.45
CA HIS A 85 -17.26 -17.58 -2.23
C HIS A 85 -16.30 -18.37 -3.12
N PHE A 86 -15.28 -18.95 -2.52
CA PHE A 86 -14.40 -19.92 -3.16
C PHE A 86 -15.08 -21.28 -3.25
N SER A 87 -14.90 -21.92 -4.41
CA SER A 87 -15.40 -23.27 -4.67
C SER A 87 -14.85 -24.29 -3.65
N PRO A 88 -15.59 -25.38 -3.40
CA PRO A 88 -15.13 -26.49 -2.59
C PRO A 88 -13.72 -26.96 -2.96
N THR A 89 -12.91 -27.23 -1.93
CA THR A 89 -11.59 -27.84 -2.07
C THR A 89 -11.56 -29.18 -1.34
N SER A 90 -10.54 -30.00 -1.58
CA SER A 90 -10.38 -31.29 -0.88
C SER A 90 -10.37 -31.16 0.65
N THR A 91 -9.91 -30.01 1.16
CA THR A 91 -9.84 -29.69 2.60
C THR A 91 -11.03 -28.87 3.09
N GLY A 92 -11.88 -28.38 2.18
CA GLY A 92 -13.04 -27.53 2.47
C GLY A 92 -14.20 -27.86 1.53
N PRO A 93 -14.89 -29.00 1.71
CA PRO A 93 -15.92 -29.49 0.79
C PRO A 93 -17.17 -28.59 0.69
N SER A 94 -17.35 -27.65 1.63
CA SER A 94 -18.42 -26.64 1.57
C SER A 94 -18.02 -25.34 0.88
N GLY A 95 -16.79 -25.26 0.36
CA GLY A 95 -16.20 -24.00 -0.11
C GLY A 95 -15.80 -23.10 1.06
N SER A 96 -15.45 -21.85 0.77
CA SER A 96 -15.08 -20.88 1.80
C SER A 96 -15.50 -19.48 1.39
N PHE A 97 -16.14 -18.76 2.31
CA PHE A 97 -16.42 -17.34 2.15
C PHE A 97 -15.27 -16.55 2.75
N ILE A 98 -14.65 -15.67 1.97
CA ILE A 98 -13.48 -14.89 2.41
C ILE A 98 -13.73 -13.41 2.14
N CYS A 99 -13.46 -12.59 3.16
CA CYS A 99 -13.37 -11.14 3.05
C CYS A 99 -11.93 -10.69 3.29
N VAL A 100 -11.43 -9.74 2.50
CA VAL A 100 -10.08 -9.18 2.66
C VAL A 100 -10.12 -7.68 2.93
N ALA A 101 -9.34 -7.24 3.92
CA ALA A 101 -9.10 -5.84 4.21
C ALA A 101 -7.61 -5.49 4.11
N ILE A 102 -7.29 -4.31 3.55
CA ILE A 102 -5.92 -3.75 3.53
C ILE A 102 -5.90 -2.41 4.27
N PRO A 103 -5.64 -2.41 5.60
CA PRO A 103 -5.61 -1.16 6.38
C PRO A 103 -4.29 -0.40 6.27
N MET A 104 -3.23 -1.03 5.76
CA MET A 104 -1.87 -0.45 5.80
C MET A 104 -1.09 -0.77 4.53
N ALA A 105 -0.45 0.26 3.98
CA ALA A 105 0.64 0.13 3.03
C ALA A 105 1.98 0.32 3.77
N ILE A 106 2.98 -0.46 3.39
CA ILE A 106 4.34 -0.40 3.91
C ILE A 106 5.28 -0.21 2.73
N ALA A 107 5.91 0.95 2.69
CA ALA A 107 6.75 1.40 1.60
C ALA A 107 7.71 2.47 2.14
N ASP A 108 8.79 2.74 1.41
CA ASP A 108 9.55 3.96 1.67
C ASP A 108 8.70 5.22 1.44
N VAL A 109 9.16 6.37 1.90
CA VAL A 109 8.38 7.62 1.84
C VAL A 109 7.99 8.02 0.42
N ILE A 110 8.83 7.73 -0.58
CA ILE A 110 8.59 8.11 -1.98
C ILE A 110 7.50 7.21 -2.58
N ALA A 111 7.68 5.90 -2.46
CA ALA A 111 6.70 4.91 -2.92
C ALA A 111 5.38 5.07 -2.17
N MET A 112 5.40 5.28 -0.85
CA MET A 112 4.21 5.53 -0.05
C MET A 112 3.38 6.68 -0.61
N ARG A 113 4.01 7.83 -0.88
CA ARG A 113 3.30 9.00 -1.42
C ARG A 113 2.66 8.71 -2.78
N LYS A 114 3.32 7.94 -3.64
CA LYS A 114 2.75 7.55 -4.94
C LYS A 114 1.59 6.57 -4.80
N LEU A 115 1.68 5.62 -3.87
CA LEU A 115 0.67 4.58 -3.63
C LEU A 115 -0.62 5.13 -3.04
N THR A 116 -0.50 6.03 -2.08
CA THR A 116 -1.63 6.60 -1.34
C THR A 116 -2.15 7.87 -1.98
N ILE A 117 -1.63 8.25 -3.16
CA ILE A 117 -2.01 9.46 -3.91
C ILE A 117 -1.75 10.73 -3.07
N PHE A 118 -0.75 10.69 -2.19
CA PHE A 118 -0.36 11.83 -1.38
C PHE A 118 0.59 12.76 -2.14
N ILE A 119 0.59 14.03 -1.75
CA ILE A 119 1.43 15.08 -2.32
C ILE A 119 2.91 14.64 -2.28
N SER A 120 3.65 14.85 -3.36
CA SER A 120 5.08 14.52 -3.48
C SER A 120 5.90 15.10 -2.32
N HIS A 121 7.05 14.49 -2.03
CA HIS A 121 8.03 14.96 -1.04
C HIS A 121 8.48 16.42 -1.26
N SER A 122 8.38 16.92 -2.49
CA SER A 122 8.69 18.29 -2.89
C SER A 122 7.53 19.28 -2.69
N GLY A 123 6.35 18.80 -2.28
CA GLY A 123 5.17 19.63 -2.09
C GLY A 123 5.24 20.51 -0.85
N ASN A 124 4.37 21.52 -0.81
CA ASN A 124 4.32 22.47 0.30
C ASN A 124 3.79 21.84 1.59
N HIS A 125 3.01 20.75 1.51
CA HIS A 125 2.59 19.96 2.66
C HIS A 125 3.50 18.73 2.79
N PHE A 126 4.26 18.68 3.87
CA PHE A 126 5.21 17.59 4.13
C PHE A 126 4.57 16.42 4.89
N CYS A 127 3.47 16.66 5.61
CA CYS A 127 2.70 15.65 6.34
C CYS A 127 1.40 15.35 5.59
N ASN A 128 0.98 14.08 5.59
CA ASN A 128 -0.27 13.66 4.95
C ASN A 128 -1.51 13.95 5.81
N PHE A 129 -1.30 14.12 7.11
CA PHE A 129 -2.36 14.32 8.09
C PHE A 129 -2.46 15.77 8.56
N CYS A 130 -1.36 16.53 8.49
CA CYS A 130 -1.29 17.88 9.05
C CYS A 130 -1.43 18.97 7.99
N THR A 131 -2.08 20.09 8.33
CA THR A 131 -2.16 21.27 7.43
C THR A 131 -0.92 22.18 7.47
N ILE A 132 0.14 21.74 8.14
CA ILE A 132 1.36 22.52 8.30
C ILE A 132 2.12 22.52 6.98
N LYS A 133 2.45 23.73 6.52
CA LYS A 133 3.27 23.92 5.32
C LYS A 133 4.75 23.81 5.66
N LYS A 134 5.58 23.51 4.67
CA LYS A 134 7.03 23.39 4.81
C LYS A 134 7.67 24.65 5.38
N ALA A 135 7.13 25.83 5.05
CA ALA A 135 7.57 27.11 5.60
C ALA A 135 7.37 27.24 7.13
N GLN A 136 6.47 26.44 7.71
CA GLN A 136 6.09 26.47 9.12
C GLN A 136 6.52 25.18 9.85
N ILE A 137 7.54 24.48 9.34
CA ILE A 137 7.97 23.19 9.88
C ILE A 137 8.47 23.27 11.33
N GLU A 138 8.86 24.46 11.80
CA GLU A 138 9.28 24.69 13.19
C GLU A 138 8.09 24.94 14.13
N GLU A 139 6.89 25.17 13.61
CA GLU A 139 5.66 25.42 14.37
C GLU A 139 4.93 24.11 14.73
N ILE A 140 5.67 23.11 15.23
CA ILE A 140 5.10 21.80 15.61
C ILE A 140 4.89 21.76 17.14
N GLY A 141 3.65 21.55 17.56
CA GLY A 141 3.29 21.39 18.98
C GLY A 141 1.83 20.97 19.15
N PRO A 142 1.44 20.39 20.30
CA PRO A 142 0.06 19.98 20.55
C PRO A 142 -0.94 21.15 20.46
N GLN A 143 -0.52 22.39 20.68
CA GLN A 143 -1.34 23.58 20.46
C GLN A 143 -1.73 23.82 18.99
N PHE A 144 -1.01 23.17 18.07
CA PHE A 144 -1.14 23.29 16.62
C PHE A 144 -1.83 22.04 16.05
N HIS A 145 -3.04 21.76 16.55
CA HIS A 145 -3.90 20.68 16.06
C HIS A 145 -4.49 21.05 14.70
N TYR A 146 -3.75 20.70 13.66
CA TYR A 146 -4.15 20.98 12.28
C TYR A 146 -4.36 19.69 11.52
N THR A 147 -5.47 19.00 11.73
CA THR A 147 -5.80 17.81 10.93
C THR A 147 -6.47 18.20 9.62
N HIS A 148 -5.99 17.63 8.52
CA HIS A 148 -6.76 17.65 7.27
C HIS A 148 -7.96 16.72 7.38
N SER A 149 -9.14 17.20 6.98
CA SER A 149 -10.21 16.31 6.57
C SER A 149 -9.83 15.65 5.23
N TYR A 150 -10.39 14.48 4.95
CA TYR A 150 -10.22 13.80 3.65
C TYR A 150 -10.58 14.73 2.47
N GLN A 151 -11.66 15.51 2.60
CA GLN A 151 -12.11 16.48 1.59
C GLN A 151 -11.07 17.60 1.36
N ASN A 152 -10.47 18.12 2.43
CA ASN A 152 -9.42 19.13 2.32
C ASN A 152 -8.18 18.55 1.62
N HIS A 153 -7.87 17.29 1.91
CA HIS A 153 -6.76 16.58 1.29
C HIS A 153 -6.97 16.39 -0.23
N GLU A 154 -8.15 15.91 -0.66
CA GLU A 154 -8.50 15.75 -2.08
C GLU A 154 -8.35 17.06 -2.86
N SER A 155 -8.83 18.18 -2.31
CA SER A 155 -8.73 19.50 -2.97
C SER A 155 -7.29 19.99 -3.18
N THR A 156 -6.34 19.46 -2.40
CA THR A 156 -4.92 19.83 -2.46
C THR A 156 -4.14 18.95 -3.45
N ILE A 157 -4.64 17.74 -3.75
CA ILE A 157 -4.06 16.84 -4.76
C ILE A 157 -4.53 17.20 -6.17
N ALA A 158 -5.75 17.75 -6.32
CA ALA A 158 -6.38 18.02 -7.62
C ALA A 158 -5.84 19.26 -8.37
N LYS A 159 -4.65 19.75 -8.04
CA LYS A 159 -3.95 20.86 -8.72
C LYS A 159 -2.60 20.41 -9.23
#